data_AF-A0A8J5XVP2-F1
#
_entry.id   AF-A0A8J5XVP2-F1
#
_cell.length_a   1.000
_cell.length_b   1.000
_cell.length_c   1.000
_cell.angle_alpha   90.00
_cell.angle_beta   90.00
_cell.angle_gamma   90.00
#
_symmetry.space_group_name_H-M   'P 1'
#
loop_
_entity.id
_entity.type
_entity.pdbx_description
1 polymer ?
#
loop_
_entity_poly.entity_id
_entity_poly.type
_entity_poly.pdbx_seq_one_letter_code
_entity_poly.pdbx_strand_id
1 'polypeptide(L)'
;MPRLLPTHPKAYTSIQYPFADQLKKFAQELRIGGLFHAVNRLRQMNHLRVGRLVGEDTNGNKYYENTNVAYGRSRWVEPKVPLVAFEMDKYYDSSQVTPEWHGWLHYMSDKPGPIVKAEFGQTWTVPHKQNPSIDRSMHYTPPGHWKNTLTRGRIGPKYEAWAPDAADAAARLPLRNYSDNTHTLRIE
;
A
#
# COMPACT_ATOMS: atom_id res chain seq x y z
N MET A 1 19.65 6.29 -23.50
CA MET A 1 18.47 6.63 -24.33
C MET A 1 18.17 8.11 -24.15
N PRO A 2 17.89 8.87 -25.23
CA PRO A 2 17.64 10.30 -25.13
C PRO A 2 16.37 10.54 -24.31
N ARG A 3 16.50 11.41 -23.30
CA ARG A 3 15.43 11.81 -22.39
C ARG A 3 14.42 12.64 -23.18
N LEU A 4 13.24 12.10 -23.45
CA LEU A 4 12.13 12.90 -23.97
C LEU A 4 11.87 14.00 -22.93
N LEU A 5 12.09 15.26 -23.32
CA LEU A 5 11.71 16.41 -22.51
C LEU A 5 10.21 16.26 -22.16
N PRO A 6 9.78 16.69 -20.95
CA PRO A 6 8.36 16.74 -20.65
C PRO A 6 7.70 17.65 -21.68
N THR A 7 7.01 17.04 -22.65
CA THR A 7 6.17 17.79 -23.59
C THR A 7 5.18 18.59 -22.76
N HIS A 8 4.94 19.86 -23.13
CA HIS A 8 3.96 20.71 -22.46
C HIS A 8 2.69 19.91 -22.14
N PRO A 9 2.11 20.07 -20.93
CA PRO A 9 0.92 19.32 -20.55
C PRO A 9 -0.12 19.52 -21.65
N LYS A 10 -0.49 18.43 -22.33
CA LYS A 10 -1.50 18.48 -23.39
C LYS A 10 -2.73 19.13 -22.79
N ALA A 11 -3.19 20.21 -23.43
CA ALA A 11 -4.35 20.95 -22.97
C ALA A 11 -5.50 19.97 -22.70
N TYR A 12 -6.25 20.18 -21.63
CA TYR A 12 -7.46 19.42 -21.36
C TYR A 12 -8.46 19.73 -22.48
N THR A 13 -8.41 18.95 -23.56
CA THR A 13 -9.52 18.87 -24.48
C THR A 13 -10.64 18.20 -23.67
N SER A 14 -11.78 18.85 -23.54
CA SER A 14 -12.97 18.21 -22.99
C SER A 14 -13.29 17.02 -23.89
N ILE A 15 -12.80 15.84 -23.50
CA ILE A 15 -13.11 14.61 -24.21
C ILE A 15 -14.59 14.36 -23.89
N GLN A 16 -15.47 14.87 -24.74
CA GLN A 16 -16.70 14.15 -25.03
C GLN A 16 -16.21 12.75 -25.39
N TYR A 17 -16.48 11.75 -24.55
CA TYR A 17 -16.24 10.37 -24.92
C TYR A 17 -17.45 9.97 -25.76
N PRO A 18 -17.43 10.09 -27.10
CA PRO A 18 -18.56 9.62 -27.88
C PRO A 18 -18.75 8.14 -27.56
N PHE A 19 -20.01 7.74 -27.43
CA PHE A 19 -20.38 6.37 -27.08
C PHE A 19 -19.67 5.32 -27.96
N ALA A 20 -19.46 5.65 -29.24
CA ALA A 20 -18.71 4.82 -30.19
C ALA A 20 -17.28 4.49 -29.73
N ASP A 21 -16.56 5.43 -29.11
CA ASP A 21 -15.19 5.18 -28.65
C ASP A 21 -15.16 4.33 -27.37
N GLN A 22 -16.19 4.43 -26.52
CA GLN A 22 -16.35 3.51 -25.39
C GLN A 22 -16.63 2.09 -25.88
N LEU A 23 -17.46 1.92 -26.91
CA LEU A 23 -17.69 0.62 -27.53
C LEU A 23 -16.42 0.04 -28.16
N LYS A 24 -15.60 0.84 -28.84
CA LYS A 24 -14.31 0.38 -29.39
C LYS A 24 -13.38 -0.11 -28.29
N LYS A 25 -13.26 0.64 -27.19
CA LYS A 25 -12.44 0.22 -26.03
C LYS A 25 -12.99 -1.06 -25.41
N PHE A 26 -14.31 -1.16 -25.21
CA PHE A 26 -14.92 -2.38 -24.69
C PHE A 26 -14.68 -3.57 -25.62
N ALA A 27 -14.86 -3.40 -26.94
CA ALA A 27 -14.56 -4.45 -27.92
C ALA A 27 -13.08 -4.85 -27.90
N GLN A 28 -12.15 -3.92 -27.68
CA GLN A 28 -10.74 -4.23 -27.50
C GLN A 28 -10.50 -5.06 -26.24
N GLU A 29 -11.10 -4.68 -25.11
CA GLU A 29 -10.99 -5.44 -23.84
C GLU A 29 -11.59 -6.84 -23.94
N LEU A 30 -12.72 -6.97 -24.64
CA LEU A 30 -13.33 -8.27 -24.95
C LEU A 30 -12.37 -9.18 -25.72
N ARG A 31 -11.59 -8.63 -26.65
CA ARG A 31 -10.59 -9.39 -27.42
C ARG A 31 -9.39 -9.80 -26.55
N ILE A 32 -9.02 -8.99 -25.57
CA ILE A 32 -7.85 -9.24 -24.71
C ILE A 32 -8.15 -10.34 -23.69
N GLY A 33 -9.27 -10.25 -22.97
CA GLY A 33 -9.55 -11.12 -21.82
C GLY A 33 -10.98 -11.67 -21.74
N GLY A 34 -11.80 -11.43 -22.77
CA GLY A 34 -13.19 -11.86 -22.79
C GLY A 34 -14.15 -10.95 -22.00
N LEU A 35 -15.41 -11.36 -21.93
CA LEU A 35 -16.50 -10.58 -21.34
C LEU A 35 -16.29 -10.28 -19.86
N PHE A 36 -15.96 -11.30 -19.07
CA PHE A 36 -15.77 -11.13 -17.64
C PHE A 36 -14.59 -10.20 -17.32
N HIS A 37 -13.52 -10.23 -18.11
CA HIS A 37 -12.41 -9.30 -17.95
C HIS A 37 -12.83 -7.85 -18.22
N ALA A 38 -13.49 -7.60 -19.35
CA ALA A 38 -13.93 -6.26 -19.74
C ALA A 38 -14.96 -5.68 -18.75
N VAL A 39 -15.90 -6.50 -18.29
CA VAL A 39 -16.89 -6.10 -17.27
C VAL A 39 -16.22 -5.84 -15.93
N ASN A 40 -15.25 -6.66 -15.53
CA ASN A 40 -14.53 -6.46 -14.26
C ASN A 40 -13.73 -5.15 -14.28
N ARG A 41 -12.99 -4.85 -15.36
CA ARG A 41 -12.31 -3.55 -15.55
C ARG A 41 -13.27 -2.37 -15.47
N LEU A 42 -14.41 -2.47 -16.16
CA LEU A 42 -15.42 -1.42 -16.17
C LEU A 42 -15.97 -1.16 -14.77
N ARG A 43 -16.27 -2.22 -14.00
CA ARG A 43 -16.75 -2.13 -12.62
C ARG A 43 -15.71 -1.56 -11.66
N GLN A 44 -14.44 -1.89 -11.85
CA GLN A 44 -13.35 -1.41 -11.00
C GLN A 44 -13.01 0.07 -11.24
N MET A 45 -12.91 0.48 -12.51
CA MET A 45 -12.36 1.78 -12.89
C MET A 45 -13.42 2.81 -13.26
N ASN A 46 -14.71 2.43 -13.35
CA ASN A 46 -15.85 3.21 -13.84
C ASN A 46 -15.77 3.66 -15.31
N HIS A 47 -14.58 3.70 -15.92
CA HIS A 47 -14.35 3.94 -17.34
C HIS A 47 -13.28 2.98 -17.87
N LEU A 48 -13.37 2.62 -19.15
CA LEU A 48 -12.34 1.82 -19.79
C LEU A 48 -11.16 2.71 -20.20
N ARG A 49 -9.98 2.37 -19.69
CA ARG A 49 -8.71 2.94 -20.14
C ARG A 49 -7.94 1.88 -20.90
N VAL A 50 -7.21 2.34 -21.91
CA VAL A 50 -6.28 1.53 -22.67
C VAL A 50 -4.91 2.17 -22.53
N GLY A 51 -3.91 1.38 -22.19
CA GLY A 51 -2.55 1.84 -21.97
C GLY A 51 -1.54 0.72 -22.10
N ARG A 52 -0.26 1.09 -22.10
CA ARG A 52 0.85 0.15 -22.09
C ARG A 52 1.06 -0.35 -20.66
N LEU A 53 1.17 -1.66 -20.48
CA LEU A 53 1.58 -2.26 -19.21
C LEU A 53 3.06 -1.92 -18.95
N VAL A 54 3.33 -1.24 -17.84
CA VAL A 54 4.68 -0.84 -17.41
C VAL A 54 5.29 -1.92 -16.52
N GLY A 55 4.49 -2.53 -15.65
CA GLY A 55 4.92 -3.62 -14.80
C GLY A 55 3.85 -4.06 -13.79
N GLU A 56 4.20 -5.03 -12.96
CA GLU A 56 3.38 -5.60 -11.90
C GLU A 56 4.14 -5.51 -10.57
N ASP A 57 3.46 -5.25 -9.46
CA ASP A 57 4.07 -5.28 -8.12
C ASP A 57 4.02 -6.68 -7.48
N THR A 58 4.56 -6.77 -6.26
CA THR A 58 4.55 -8.00 -5.46
C THR A 58 3.16 -8.45 -5.03
N ASN A 59 2.20 -7.54 -5.00
CA ASN A 59 0.82 -7.79 -4.59
C ASN A 59 -0.05 -8.20 -5.80
N GLY A 60 0.49 -8.09 -7.01
CA GLY A 60 -0.14 -8.40 -8.29
C GLY A 60 -0.90 -7.22 -8.91
N ASN A 61 -0.72 -6.01 -8.39
CA ASN A 61 -1.26 -4.80 -8.98
C ASN A 61 -0.50 -4.46 -10.27
N LYS A 62 -1.24 -4.13 -11.32
CA LYS A 62 -0.68 -3.84 -12.65
C LYS A 62 -0.69 -2.35 -12.93
N TYR A 63 0.44 -1.81 -13.37
CA TYR A 63 0.64 -0.38 -13.59
C TYR A 63 0.68 -0.07 -15.09
N TYR A 64 -0.08 0.93 -15.51
CA TYR A 64 -0.26 1.28 -16.91
C TYR A 64 0.05 2.75 -17.18
N GLU A 65 0.56 3.01 -18.38
CA GLU A 65 0.86 4.35 -18.87
C GLU A 65 0.26 4.60 -20.25
N ASN A 66 -0.26 5.81 -20.45
CA ASN A 66 -0.72 6.33 -21.74
C ASN A 66 -0.42 7.82 -21.88
N THR A 67 0.61 8.16 -22.66
CA THR A 67 1.04 9.55 -22.95
C THR A 67 0.11 10.30 -23.91
N ASN A 68 -0.90 9.63 -24.47
CA ASN A 68 -1.88 10.27 -25.37
C ASN A 68 -3.00 10.98 -24.61
N VAL A 69 -3.12 10.76 -23.31
CA VAL A 69 -4.16 11.35 -22.45
C VAL A 69 -3.62 12.60 -21.75
N ALA A 70 -4.52 13.47 -21.31
CA ALA A 70 -4.20 14.63 -20.49
C ALA A 70 -3.38 14.27 -19.23
N TYR A 71 -2.58 15.23 -18.77
CA TYR A 71 -1.77 15.12 -17.56
C TYR A 71 -2.63 14.74 -16.34
N GLY A 72 -2.07 13.92 -15.45
CA GLY A 72 -2.78 13.40 -14.28
C GLY A 72 -3.64 12.15 -14.54
N ARG A 73 -3.96 11.84 -15.81
CA ARG A 73 -4.69 10.61 -16.20
C ARG A 73 -3.85 9.63 -17.01
N SER A 74 -2.61 9.97 -17.32
CA SER A 74 -1.72 9.13 -18.13
C SER A 74 -1.24 7.90 -17.38
N ARG A 75 -1.09 7.94 -16.06
CA ARG A 75 -0.69 6.80 -15.21
C ARG A 75 -1.85 6.30 -14.36
N TRP A 76 -2.02 4.99 -14.25
CA TRP A 76 -2.97 4.38 -13.32
C TRP A 76 -2.53 2.98 -12.89
N VAL A 77 -3.19 2.48 -11.86
CA VAL A 77 -3.02 1.12 -11.33
C VAL A 77 -4.33 0.35 -11.50
N GLU A 78 -4.22 -0.93 -11.87
CA GLU A 78 -5.30 -1.91 -11.83
C GLU A 78 -5.01 -2.91 -10.72
N PRO A 79 -5.83 -2.93 -9.66
CA PRO A 79 -5.63 -3.85 -8.56
C PRO A 79 -5.95 -5.29 -8.99
N LYS A 80 -5.32 -6.26 -8.32
CA LYS A 80 -5.59 -7.67 -8.56
C LYS A 80 -6.91 -8.09 -7.93
N VAL A 81 -7.98 -8.12 -8.72
CA VAL A 81 -9.30 -8.57 -8.27
C VAL A 81 -9.72 -9.87 -8.97
N PRO A 82 -10.25 -10.87 -8.24
CA PRO A 82 -10.82 -12.08 -8.84
C PRO A 82 -11.96 -11.75 -9.81
N LEU A 83 -12.05 -12.49 -10.93
CA LEU A 83 -13.08 -12.27 -11.95
C LEU A 83 -14.52 -12.47 -11.44
N VAL A 84 -14.70 -13.27 -10.38
CA VAL A 84 -16.01 -13.63 -9.80
C VAL A 84 -16.32 -12.83 -8.53
N ALA A 85 -15.48 -11.84 -8.18
CA ALA A 85 -15.78 -11.00 -7.04
C ALA A 85 -17.03 -10.13 -7.33
N PHE A 86 -18.01 -10.16 -6.43
CA PHE A 86 -19.17 -9.26 -6.50
C PHE A 86 -18.93 -7.98 -5.71
N GLU A 87 -18.23 -8.08 -4.58
CA GLU A 87 -17.96 -6.97 -3.68
C GLU A 87 -16.55 -6.42 -3.90
N MET A 88 -16.40 -5.49 -4.84
CA MET A 88 -15.10 -4.94 -5.25
C MET A 88 -14.38 -4.21 -4.11
N ASP A 89 -15.13 -3.49 -3.28
CA ASP A 89 -14.61 -2.59 -2.24
C ASP A 89 -13.77 -3.30 -1.17
N LYS A 90 -13.89 -4.63 -1.06
CA LYS A 90 -13.09 -5.45 -0.15
C LYS A 90 -11.71 -5.81 -0.69
N TYR A 91 -11.51 -5.72 -2.00
CA TYR A 91 -10.31 -6.27 -2.64
C TYR A 91 -9.23 -5.23 -2.92
N TYR A 92 -9.58 -3.96 -3.04
CA TYR A 92 -8.62 -2.91 -3.38
C TYR A 92 -8.72 -1.73 -2.41
N ASP A 93 -7.56 -1.21 -2.03
CA ASP A 93 -7.40 0.03 -1.27
C ASP A 93 -6.21 0.80 -1.83
N SER A 94 -6.26 2.13 -1.76
CA SER A 94 -5.17 2.99 -2.23
C SER A 94 -3.86 2.73 -1.49
N SER A 95 -3.94 2.24 -0.24
CA SER A 95 -2.75 1.87 0.55
C SER A 95 -2.06 0.58 0.09
N GLN A 96 -2.66 -0.20 -0.82
CA GLN A 96 -2.05 -1.42 -1.35
C GLN A 96 -0.91 -1.14 -2.35
N VAL A 97 -0.82 0.08 -2.87
CA VAL A 97 0.26 0.49 -3.77
C VAL A 97 1.59 0.42 -3.02
N THR A 98 2.51 -0.39 -3.53
CA THR A 98 3.85 -0.55 -2.94
C THR A 98 4.67 0.74 -3.04
N PRO A 99 5.60 0.98 -2.11
CA PRO A 99 6.36 2.24 -2.05
C PRO A 99 7.20 2.51 -3.30
N GLU A 100 7.69 1.45 -3.94
CA GLU A 100 8.45 1.51 -5.19
C GLU A 100 7.63 2.11 -6.34
N TRP A 101 6.34 1.80 -6.39
CA TRP A 101 5.41 2.27 -7.42
C TRP A 101 4.68 3.55 -7.04
N HIS A 102 4.57 3.88 -5.75
CA HIS A 102 3.91 5.08 -5.26
C HIS A 102 4.50 6.35 -5.88
N GLY A 103 5.83 6.50 -5.89
CA GLY A 103 6.49 7.66 -6.47
C GLY A 103 6.22 7.83 -7.97
N TRP A 104 6.19 6.72 -8.72
CA TRP A 104 5.91 6.72 -10.15
C TRP A 104 4.45 7.09 -10.46
N LEU A 105 3.50 6.51 -9.71
CA LEU A 105 2.07 6.75 -9.86
C LEU A 105 1.71 8.21 -9.57
N HIS A 106 2.35 8.82 -8.57
CA HIS A 106 2.12 10.21 -8.16
C HIS A 106 3.01 11.25 -8.88
N TYR A 107 3.67 10.88 -9.98
CA TYR A 107 4.54 11.77 -10.75
C TYR A 107 5.70 12.40 -9.94
N MET A 108 6.12 11.76 -8.84
CA MET A 108 7.29 12.20 -8.07
C MET A 108 8.60 11.78 -8.76
N SER A 109 8.56 10.66 -9.49
CA SER A 109 9.68 10.13 -10.27
C SER A 109 9.17 9.50 -11.56
N ASP A 110 9.99 9.53 -12.62
CA ASP A 110 9.70 8.82 -13.88
C ASP A 110 10.23 7.39 -13.87
N LYS A 111 10.98 6.99 -12.84
CA LYS A 111 11.50 5.63 -12.71
C LYS A 111 10.37 4.68 -12.24
N PRO A 112 10.04 3.60 -12.97
CA PRO A 112 9.05 2.60 -12.56
C PRO A 112 9.56 1.72 -11.41
N GLY A 113 8.63 1.05 -10.72
CA GLY A 113 8.89 0.29 -9.49
C GLY A 113 10.08 -0.67 -9.54
N PRO A 114 10.24 -1.54 -10.56
CA PRO A 114 11.35 -2.49 -10.62
C PRO A 114 12.73 -1.82 -10.64
N ILE A 115 12.84 -0.64 -11.25
CA ILE A 115 14.09 0.12 -11.31
C ILE A 115 14.37 0.74 -9.93
N VAL A 116 13.35 1.30 -9.28
CA VAL A 116 13.46 1.87 -7.93
C VAL A 116 13.82 0.78 -6.91
N LYS A 117 13.22 -0.41 -7.01
CA LYS A 117 13.53 -1.55 -6.16
C LYS A 117 15.00 -1.98 -6.26
N ALA A 118 15.52 -2.04 -7.48
CA ALA A 118 16.91 -2.43 -7.72
C ALA A 118 17.90 -1.39 -7.18
N GLU A 119 17.54 -0.10 -7.24
CA GLU A 119 18.40 1.01 -6.81
C GLU A 119 18.37 1.25 -5.30
N PHE A 120 17.20 1.10 -4.66
CA PHE A 120 16.96 1.49 -3.26
C PHE A 120 16.56 0.34 -2.34
N GLY A 121 16.55 -0.91 -2.81
CA GLY A 121 16.22 -2.08 -1.99
C GLY A 121 17.25 -2.29 -0.86
N GLN A 122 16.78 -2.27 0.39
CA GLN A 122 17.61 -2.48 1.58
C GLN A 122 17.25 -3.80 2.28
N THR A 123 18.22 -4.43 2.95
CA THR A 123 18.01 -5.72 3.63
C THR A 123 17.05 -5.64 4.81
N TRP A 124 16.95 -4.48 5.48
CA TRP A 124 16.06 -4.26 6.61
C TRP A 124 14.65 -3.79 6.21
N THR A 125 14.34 -3.71 4.91
CA THR A 125 13.02 -3.29 4.45
C THR A 125 11.98 -4.38 4.73
N VAL A 126 10.90 -4.00 5.40
CA VAL A 126 9.77 -4.90 5.65
C VAL A 126 8.90 -4.99 4.39
N PRO A 127 8.36 -6.19 4.06
CA PRO A 127 7.40 -6.32 2.97
C PRO A 127 6.21 -5.37 3.14
N HIS A 128 5.76 -4.78 2.03
CA HIS A 128 4.66 -3.83 2.04
C HIS A 128 3.37 -4.47 2.59
N LYS A 129 2.70 -3.76 3.50
CA LYS A 129 1.41 -4.15 4.07
C LYS A 129 0.44 -3.00 3.91
N GLN A 130 -0.76 -3.31 3.40
CA GLN A 130 -1.86 -2.35 3.32
C GLN A 130 -2.25 -1.82 4.70
N ASN A 131 -2.86 -0.65 4.74
CA ASN A 131 -3.30 -0.01 5.98
C ASN A 131 -4.43 -0.83 6.64
N PRO A 132 -4.22 -1.40 7.85
CA PRO A 132 -5.22 -2.22 8.52
C PRO A 132 -6.13 -1.40 9.45
N SER A 133 -6.30 -0.10 9.23
CA SER A 133 -6.99 0.80 10.17
C SER A 133 -8.45 0.42 10.46
N ILE A 134 -9.15 -0.14 9.46
CA ILE A 134 -10.55 -0.57 9.60
C ILE A 134 -10.69 -1.92 10.32
N ASP A 135 -9.66 -2.76 10.26
CA ASP A 135 -9.69 -4.09 10.88
C ASP A 135 -9.30 -4.00 12.36
N ARG A 136 -10.30 -4.23 13.22
CA ARG A 136 -10.15 -4.20 14.69
C ARG A 136 -9.12 -5.21 15.20
N SER A 137 -8.83 -6.28 14.48
CA SER A 137 -7.83 -7.28 14.89
C SER A 137 -6.40 -6.90 14.47
N MET A 138 -6.24 -6.16 13.37
CA MET A 138 -4.94 -5.89 12.75
C MET A 138 -4.45 -4.44 12.89
N HIS A 139 -5.30 -3.51 13.34
CA HIS A 139 -4.92 -2.10 13.55
C HIS A 139 -3.76 -1.95 14.53
N TYR A 140 -2.91 -0.96 14.27
CA TYR A 140 -1.82 -0.62 15.18
C TYR A 140 -2.38 -0.09 16.50
N THR A 141 -1.87 -0.64 17.60
CA THR A 141 -2.24 -0.23 18.95
C THR A 141 -0.97 0.14 19.72
N PRO A 142 -0.86 1.36 20.26
CA PRO A 142 0.33 1.77 20.98
C PRO A 142 0.52 0.96 22.27
N PRO A 143 1.75 0.83 22.79
CA PRO A 143 2.00 0.20 24.08
C PRO A 143 1.26 0.94 25.22
N GLY A 144 0.61 0.20 26.11
CA GLY A 144 -0.19 0.77 27.20
C GLY A 144 -1.61 1.23 26.82
N HIS A 145 -2.04 1.00 25.57
CA HIS A 145 -3.47 1.07 25.24
C HIS A 145 -4.24 -0.05 25.94
N TRP A 146 -5.47 0.21 26.36
CA TRP A 146 -6.28 -0.73 27.15
C TRP A 146 -6.54 -2.09 26.48
N LYS A 147 -6.59 -2.16 25.15
CA LYS A 147 -6.72 -3.43 24.39
C LYS A 147 -5.41 -4.19 24.22
N ASN A 148 -4.28 -3.59 24.53
CA ASN A 148 -2.97 -4.18 24.27
C ASN A 148 -2.45 -4.84 25.55
N THR A 149 -2.24 -6.16 25.51
CA THR A 149 -1.60 -6.91 26.60
C THR A 149 -0.10 -6.63 26.66
N LEU A 150 0.49 -6.02 25.62
CA LEU A 150 1.84 -5.50 25.72
C LEU A 150 1.85 -4.41 26.79
N THR A 151 2.46 -4.77 27.92
CA THR A 151 2.95 -3.83 28.91
C THR A 151 3.66 -2.72 28.17
N ARG A 152 3.50 -1.46 28.59
CA ARG A 152 4.10 -0.30 27.93
C ARG A 152 5.61 -0.55 27.70
N GLY A 153 5.99 -1.07 26.54
CA GLY A 153 7.37 -1.31 26.21
C GLY A 153 8.11 0.03 26.16
N ARG A 154 9.36 0.04 26.64
CA ARG A 154 10.26 1.19 26.90
C ARG A 154 10.01 1.96 28.21
N ILE A 155 8.88 1.81 28.88
CA ILE A 155 8.64 2.38 30.21
C ILE A 155 7.90 1.34 31.03
N GLY A 156 8.65 0.36 31.56
CA GLY A 156 8.18 -0.36 32.74
C GLY A 156 7.92 0.63 33.90
N PRO A 157 7.36 0.17 35.02
CA PRO A 157 7.27 1.03 36.21
C PRO A 157 8.67 1.59 36.52
N LYS A 158 8.79 2.92 36.62
CA LYS A 158 10.08 3.60 36.86
C LYS A 158 10.64 3.30 38.25
N TYR A 159 9.75 3.01 39.17
CA TYR A 159 10.03 2.61 40.54
C TYR A 159 9.23 1.34 40.82
N GLU A 160 9.79 0.45 41.62
CA GLU A 160 9.02 -0.65 42.18
C GLU A 160 8.18 -0.12 43.34
N ALA A 161 6.91 -0.50 43.37
CA ALA A 161 6.08 -0.26 44.55
C ALA A 161 6.52 -1.19 45.68
N TRP A 162 6.54 -0.68 46.91
CA TRP A 162 6.78 -1.51 48.08
C TRP A 162 5.63 -2.53 48.23
N ALA A 163 5.98 -3.81 48.30
CA ALA A 163 5.04 -4.90 48.54
C ALA A 163 5.40 -5.56 49.88
N PRO A 164 4.48 -5.64 50.85
CA PRO A 164 4.75 -6.14 52.19
C PRO A 164 5.02 -7.65 52.26
N ASP A 165 4.46 -8.44 51.32
CA ASP A 165 4.52 -9.90 51.36
C ASP A 165 5.57 -10.47 50.40
N ALA A 166 6.42 -11.38 50.90
CA ALA A 166 7.51 -11.97 50.13
C ALA A 166 7.05 -12.88 48.98
N ALA A 167 5.82 -13.40 49.04
CA ALA A 167 5.24 -14.23 47.98
C ALA A 167 4.97 -13.43 46.69
N ASP A 168 4.64 -12.14 46.82
CA ASP A 168 4.40 -11.25 45.67
C ASP A 168 5.68 -10.80 44.97
N ALA A 169 6.86 -11.10 45.55
CA ALA A 169 8.15 -10.73 44.97
C ALA A 169 8.47 -11.48 43.67
N ALA A 170 8.03 -12.74 43.55
CA ALA A 170 8.23 -13.56 42.36
C ALA A 170 7.25 -13.24 41.21
N ALA A 171 6.12 -12.59 41.52
CA ALA A 171 5.13 -12.15 40.53
C ALA A 171 5.47 -10.78 39.89
N ARG A 172 6.61 -10.17 40.27
CA ARG A 172 7.03 -8.85 39.79
C ARG A 172 7.48 -8.89 38.34
N LEU A 173 7.03 -7.91 37.57
CA LEU A 173 7.62 -7.65 36.25
C LEU A 173 9.03 -7.09 36.44
N PRO A 174 10.05 -7.61 35.72
CA PRO A 174 11.43 -7.18 35.91
C PRO A 174 11.61 -5.69 35.53
N LEU A 175 12.29 -4.93 36.40
CA LEU A 175 12.80 -3.60 36.06
C LEU A 175 13.78 -3.71 34.88
N ARG A 176 13.55 -2.91 33.84
CA ARG A 176 14.43 -2.82 32.67
C ARG A 176 14.99 -1.41 32.53
N ASN A 177 16.30 -1.30 32.31
CA ASN A 177 16.97 -0.01 32.09
C ASN A 177 16.66 0.54 30.68
N TYR A 178 16.63 1.86 30.55
CA TYR A 178 16.31 2.61 29.32
C TYR A 178 17.31 2.39 28.16
N SER A 179 18.56 2.02 28.45
CA SER A 179 19.64 1.92 27.46
C SER A 179 20.07 0.49 27.13
N ASP A 180 19.80 -0.50 28.01
CA ASP A 180 20.32 -1.85 27.86
C ASP A 180 19.30 -2.91 28.32
N ASN A 181 18.86 -3.76 27.39
CA ASN A 181 17.88 -4.82 27.65
C ASN A 181 18.48 -6.07 28.33
N THR A 182 19.79 -6.05 28.59
CA THR A 182 20.58 -7.16 29.13
C THR A 182 20.66 -7.16 30.66
N HIS A 183 20.47 -6.01 31.31
CA HIS A 183 20.64 -5.85 32.75
C HIS A 183 19.31 -5.57 33.46
N THR A 184 18.87 -6.50 34.30
CA THR A 184 17.79 -6.27 35.28
C THR A 184 18.37 -5.63 36.53
N LEU A 185 17.87 -4.45 36.93
CA LEU A 185 18.26 -3.84 38.19
C LEU A 185 17.62 -4.61 39.35
N ARG A 186 18.41 -5.01 40.33
CA ARG A 186 17.93 -5.57 41.60
C ARG A 186 18.20 -4.53 42.69
N ILE A 187 17.23 -4.34 43.58
CA ILE A 187 17.38 -3.51 44.77
C ILE A 187 17.84 -4.48 45.88
N GLU A 188 19.06 -4.28 46.37
CA GLU A 188 19.58 -4.94 47.58
C GLU A 188 19.05 -4.23 48.84
#